data_AF-A0A1V5KMA5-F1
#
_entry.id   AF-A0A1V5KMA5-F1
#
_cell.length_a   1.000
_cell.length_b   1.000
_cell.length_c   1.000
_cell.angle_alpha   90.00
_cell.angle_beta   90.00
_cell.angle_gamma   90.00
#
_symmetry.space_group_name_H-M   'P 1'
#
loop_
_entity.id
_entity.type
_entity.pdbx_description
1 polymer ?
#
loop_
_entity_poly.entity_id
_entity_poly.type
_entity_poly.pdbx_seq_one_letter_code
_entity_poly.pdbx_strand_id
1 'polypeptide(L)'
;METLAEAAVAHGISRIAAIDARGFVLGAALASKAGLPLTLVRKAGKLPPPCISESYELEYGKGAIEIRADACSDKDTIMLVDDLIATGGTLRAAAKLLKSLGARIPLIAAIIDLPELGGSRLILEDGIKVMALCRFSETE
;
A
#
# COMPACT_ATOMS: atom_id res chain seq x y z
N MET A 1 -18.72 -11.29 -4.48
CA MET A 1 -17.38 -10.87 -4.04
C MET A 1 -17.30 -9.38 -4.28
N GLU A 2 -17.02 -8.58 -3.24
CA GLU A 2 -16.82 -7.13 -3.39
C GLU A 2 -15.56 -6.87 -4.22
N THR A 3 -15.63 -5.93 -5.15
CA THR A 3 -14.48 -5.49 -5.96
C THR A 3 -13.63 -4.46 -5.20
N LEU A 4 -12.38 -4.28 -5.59
CA LEU A 4 -11.52 -3.23 -4.98
C LEU A 4 -12.10 -1.82 -5.13
N ALA A 5 -12.85 -1.56 -6.21
CA ALA A 5 -13.50 -0.27 -6.42
C ALA A 5 -14.70 -0.07 -5.49
N GLU A 6 -15.49 -1.11 -5.25
CA GLU A 6 -16.60 -1.08 -4.27
C GLU A 6 -16.05 -0.89 -2.86
N ALA A 7 -14.98 -1.59 -2.49
CA ALA A 7 -14.30 -1.43 -1.21
C ALA A 7 -13.79 0.01 -1.02
N ALA A 8 -13.26 0.65 -2.08
CA ALA A 8 -12.84 2.04 -2.01
C ALA A 8 -14.01 2.97 -1.63
N VAL A 9 -15.20 2.73 -2.19
CA VAL A 9 -16.41 3.50 -1.84
C VAL A 9 -16.87 3.18 -0.41
N ALA A 10 -16.95 1.90 -0.05
CA ALA A 10 -17.40 1.46 1.27
C ALA A 10 -16.54 2.00 2.42
N HIS A 11 -15.25 2.20 2.16
CA HIS A 11 -14.29 2.73 3.13
C HIS A 11 -14.08 4.25 3.05
N GLY A 12 -14.82 4.96 2.19
CA GLY A 12 -14.70 6.41 2.04
C GLY A 12 -13.29 6.85 1.57
N ILE A 13 -12.68 6.05 0.71
CA ILE A 13 -11.34 6.29 0.19
C ILE A 13 -11.36 7.51 -0.74
N SER A 14 -10.44 8.44 -0.50
CA SER A 14 -10.28 9.66 -1.29
C SER A 14 -9.05 9.64 -2.19
N ARG A 15 -8.16 8.64 -2.05
CA ARG A 15 -6.91 8.52 -2.80
C ARG A 15 -6.40 7.08 -2.80
N ILE A 16 -5.79 6.67 -3.90
CA ILE A 16 -5.08 5.39 -4.00
C ILE A 16 -3.59 5.64 -3.84
N ALA A 17 -2.90 4.84 -3.02
CA ALA A 17 -1.45 4.78 -3.01
C ALA A 17 -0.99 3.42 -3.52
N ALA A 18 0.02 3.38 -4.39
CA ALA A 18 0.49 2.15 -5.02
C ALA A 18 1.99 1.96 -4.84
N ILE A 19 2.41 0.72 -4.60
CA ILE A 19 3.82 0.35 -4.39
C ILE A 19 4.50 -0.03 -5.71
N ASP A 20 5.75 0.42 -5.85
CA ASP A 20 6.61 0.13 -7.00
C ASP A 20 7.00 -1.37 -7.06
N ALA A 21 6.99 -2.04 -8.22
CA ALA A 21 6.51 -1.58 -9.53
C ALA A 21 5.15 -2.18 -9.89
N ARG A 22 4.91 -3.43 -9.46
CA ARG A 22 3.77 -4.23 -9.91
C ARG A 22 2.46 -3.70 -9.34
N GLY A 23 2.49 -3.18 -8.11
CA GLY A 23 1.37 -2.44 -7.52
C GLY A 23 0.91 -1.24 -8.35
N PHE A 24 1.75 -0.62 -9.19
CA PHE A 24 1.34 0.50 -10.04
C PHE A 24 0.32 0.10 -11.09
N VAL A 25 0.41 -1.11 -11.64
CA VAL A 25 -0.54 -1.58 -12.67
C VAL A 25 -1.95 -1.62 -12.08
N LEU A 26 -2.07 -2.21 -10.89
CA LEU A 26 -3.32 -2.29 -10.16
C LEU A 26 -3.78 -0.90 -9.68
N GLY A 27 -2.90 -0.15 -9.04
CA GLY A 27 -3.22 1.14 -8.44
C GLY A 27 -3.64 2.20 -9.46
N ALA A 28 -2.97 2.26 -10.61
CA ALA A 28 -3.35 3.19 -11.69
C ALA A 28 -4.70 2.82 -12.30
N ALA A 29 -4.96 1.53 -12.54
CA ALA A 29 -6.24 1.07 -13.05
C ALA A 29 -7.39 1.36 -12.05
N LEU A 30 -7.16 1.10 -10.76
CA LEU A 30 -8.13 1.35 -9.70
C LEU A 30 -8.41 2.86 -9.53
N ALA A 31 -7.37 3.68 -9.45
CA ALA A 31 -7.47 5.13 -9.33
C ALA A 31 -8.24 5.75 -10.51
N SER A 32 -7.91 5.31 -11.73
CA SER A 32 -8.60 5.73 -12.96
C SER A 32 -10.08 5.34 -12.93
N LYS A 33 -10.39 4.08 -12.59
CA LYS A 33 -11.77 3.58 -12.51
C LYS A 33 -12.59 4.29 -11.42
N ALA A 34 -11.98 4.61 -10.29
CA ALA A 34 -12.63 5.26 -9.15
C ALA A 34 -12.68 6.80 -9.27
N GLY A 35 -11.98 7.39 -10.25
CA GLY A 35 -11.85 8.85 -10.36
C GLY A 35 -11.08 9.48 -9.19
N LEU A 36 -10.14 8.74 -8.59
CA LEU A 36 -9.38 9.16 -7.41
C LEU A 36 -7.93 9.51 -7.78
N PRO A 37 -7.30 10.45 -7.05
CA PRO A 37 -5.87 10.70 -7.17
C PRO A 37 -5.02 9.44 -6.89
N LEU A 38 -3.89 9.32 -7.58
CA LEU A 38 -2.90 8.28 -7.37
C LEU A 38 -1.63 8.87 -6.74
N THR A 39 -1.16 8.24 -5.67
CA THR A 39 0.14 8.50 -5.04
C THR A 39 1.06 7.31 -5.27
N LEU A 40 2.31 7.58 -5.68
CA LEU A 40 3.32 6.55 -5.91
C LEU A 40 4.22 6.41 -4.70
N VAL A 41 4.38 5.17 -4.21
CA VAL A 41 5.38 4.78 -3.23
C VAL A 41 6.50 4.07 -3.96
N ARG A 42 7.73 4.61 -3.90
CA ARG A 42 8.85 4.13 -4.73
C ARG A 42 10.03 3.69 -3.89
N LYS A 43 10.93 2.91 -4.48
CA LYS A 43 12.28 2.74 -3.92
C LYS A 43 13.00 4.09 -3.88
N ALA A 44 13.87 4.27 -2.89
CA ALA A 44 14.58 5.53 -2.71
C ALA A 44 15.36 6.00 -3.95
N GLY A 45 15.37 7.31 -4.19
CA GLY A 45 16.05 7.95 -5.31
C GLY A 45 15.30 7.88 -6.65
N LYS A 46 14.05 7.39 -6.66
CA LYS A 46 13.22 7.28 -7.89
C LYS A 46 12.18 8.38 -8.03
N LEU A 47 11.99 9.21 -7.00
CA LEU A 47 11.05 10.33 -7.00
C LEU A 47 11.80 11.67 -7.03
N PRO A 48 11.26 12.69 -7.72
CA PRO A 48 11.81 14.04 -7.65
C PRO A 48 11.57 14.63 -6.24
N PRO A 49 12.59 15.20 -5.58
CA PRO A 49 12.48 15.76 -4.24
C PRO A 49 11.50 16.95 -4.18
N PRO A 50 10.98 17.31 -2.98
CA PRO A 50 11.29 16.72 -1.68
C PRO A 50 10.55 15.40 -1.41
N CYS A 51 11.24 14.43 -0.80
CA CYS A 51 10.70 13.13 -0.41
C CYS A 51 10.92 12.88 1.09
N ILE A 52 10.04 12.08 1.68
CA ILE A 52 10.28 11.44 2.98
C ILE A 52 10.55 9.95 2.76
N SER A 53 11.38 9.35 3.61
CA SER A 53 11.83 7.97 3.44
C SER A 53 11.70 7.16 4.73
N GLU A 54 11.44 5.87 4.57
CA GLU A 54 11.41 4.89 5.65
C GLU A 54 12.32 3.72 5.24
N SER A 55 13.27 3.40 6.11
CA SER A 55 14.20 2.30 5.90
C SER A 55 13.64 1.00 6.48
N TYR A 56 13.95 -0.12 5.86
CA TYR A 56 13.61 -1.45 6.37
C TYR A 56 14.79 -2.40 6.15
N GLU A 57 14.89 -3.40 7.02
CA GLU A 57 15.96 -4.40 6.96
C GLU A 57 15.63 -5.48 5.93
N LEU A 58 16.66 -5.91 5.21
CA LEU A 58 16.64 -7.04 4.29
C LEU A 58 17.62 -8.10 4.82
N GLU A 59 17.50 -9.35 4.36
CA GLU A 59 18.43 -10.43 4.70
C GLU A 59 19.89 -10.05 4.39
N TYR A 60 20.09 -9.30 3.29
CA TYR A 60 21.36 -8.71 2.93
C TYR A 60 21.20 -7.23 2.61
N GLY A 61 21.36 -6.38 3.63
CA GLY A 61 21.42 -4.93 3.50
C GLY A 61 20.17 -4.19 4.00
N LYS A 62 20.00 -2.95 3.53
CA LYS A 62 18.87 -2.09 3.87
C LYS A 62 18.18 -1.61 2.62
N GLY A 63 16.86 -1.74 2.60
CA GLY A 63 16.01 -1.09 1.62
C GLY A 63 15.45 0.21 2.19
N ALA A 64 15.06 1.12 1.30
CA ALA A 64 14.26 2.28 1.68
C ALA A 64 13.18 2.54 0.63
N ILE A 65 12.01 2.90 1.11
CA ILE A 65 10.94 3.44 0.27
C ILE A 65 10.82 4.94 0.50
N GLU A 66 10.30 5.64 -0.50
CA GLU A 66 10.08 7.08 -0.54
C GLU A 66 8.68 7.40 -1.05
N ILE A 67 8.12 8.47 -0.49
CA ILE A 67 6.98 9.21 -1.05
C ILE A 67 7.33 10.68 -1.12
N ARG A 68 6.74 11.43 -2.06
CA ARG A 68 6.88 12.89 -2.06
C ARG A 68 6.31 13.49 -0.78
N ALA A 69 6.95 14.53 -0.25
CA ALA A 69 6.53 15.17 1.00
C ALA A 69 5.14 15.85 0.91
N ASP A 70 4.68 16.13 -0.31
CA ASP A 70 3.36 16.70 -0.63
C ASP A 70 2.37 15.66 -1.16
N ALA A 71 2.66 14.36 -1.03
CA ALA A 71 1.89 13.29 -1.66
C ALA A 71 0.47 13.12 -1.09
N CYS A 72 0.24 13.55 0.15
CA CYS A 72 -1.05 13.49 0.84
C CYS A 72 -1.06 14.39 2.07
N SER A 73 -2.21 14.47 2.73
CA SER A 73 -2.47 15.28 3.92
C SER A 73 -3.42 14.57 4.88
N ASP A 74 -3.71 15.23 6.00
CA ASP A 74 -4.71 14.82 7.00
C ASP A 74 -6.15 14.69 6.46
N LYS A 75 -6.43 15.29 5.30
CA LYS A 75 -7.71 15.17 4.60
C LYS A 75 -7.82 13.87 3.79
N ASP A 76 -6.71 13.20 3.53
CA ASP A 76 -6.68 12.01 2.68
C ASP A 76 -7.00 10.74 3.47
N THR A 77 -7.92 9.96 2.92
CA THR A 77 -8.22 8.58 3.35
C THR A 77 -7.76 7.65 2.25
N ILE A 78 -6.70 6.90 2.50
CA ILE A 78 -5.93 6.22 1.46
C ILE A 78 -6.15 4.72 1.53
N MET A 79 -6.43 4.13 0.37
CA MET A 79 -6.28 2.71 0.14
C MET A 79 -4.89 2.47 -0.44
N LEU A 80 -4.06 1.77 0.33
CA LEU A 80 -2.72 1.38 -0.12
C LEU A 80 -2.83 0.03 -0.84
N VAL A 81 -2.28 -0.06 -2.04
CA VAL A 81 -2.37 -1.25 -2.87
C VAL A 81 -1.02 -1.75 -3.36
N ASP A 82 -0.93 -3.08 -3.49
CA ASP A 82 0.16 -3.76 -4.17
C ASP A 82 -0.39 -4.98 -4.93
N ASP A 83 0.46 -5.68 -5.69
CA ASP A 83 0.03 -6.91 -6.34
C ASP A 83 -0.08 -8.09 -5.34
N LEU A 84 0.84 -8.17 -4.37
CA LEU A 84 0.97 -9.31 -3.46
C LEU A 84 1.34 -8.90 -2.03
N ILE A 85 0.73 -9.56 -1.04
CA ILE A 85 1.13 -9.48 0.38
C ILE A 85 1.96 -10.72 0.74
N ALA A 86 3.25 -10.52 1.02
CA ALA A 86 4.16 -11.56 1.52
C ALA A 86 4.44 -11.37 3.01
N THR A 87 5.63 -10.87 3.38
CA THR A 87 5.99 -10.55 4.77
C THR A 87 5.35 -9.25 5.28
N GLY A 88 4.75 -8.45 4.40
CA GLY A 88 4.08 -7.19 4.73
C GLY A 88 5.01 -6.00 5.02
N GLY A 89 6.34 -6.20 5.05
CA GLY A 89 7.31 -5.15 5.43
C GLY A 89 7.18 -3.85 4.61
N THR A 90 7.14 -3.97 3.28
CA THR A 90 7.03 -2.80 2.38
C THR A 90 5.70 -2.07 2.55
N LEU A 91 4.58 -2.80 2.66
CA LEU A 91 3.24 -2.24 2.87
C LEU A 91 3.15 -1.49 4.21
N ARG A 92 3.71 -2.07 5.28
CA ARG A 92 3.74 -1.43 6.60
C ARG A 92 4.62 -0.19 6.62
N ALA A 93 5.80 -0.23 6.03
CA ALA A 93 6.67 0.94 5.89
C ALA A 93 5.96 2.06 5.10
N ALA A 94 5.27 1.70 4.00
CA ALA A 94 4.55 2.66 3.17
C ALA A 94 3.37 3.28 3.95
N ALA A 95 2.60 2.46 4.67
CA ALA A 95 1.53 2.94 5.53
C ALA A 95 2.05 3.87 6.62
N LYS A 96 3.22 3.58 7.22
CA LYS A 96 3.86 4.45 8.21
C LYS A 96 4.24 5.81 7.62
N LEU A 97 4.84 5.86 6.43
CA LEU A 97 5.17 7.12 5.75
C LEU A 97 3.92 7.95 5.45
N LEU A 98 2.89 7.34 4.88
CA LEU A 98 1.64 8.03 4.56
C LEU A 98 0.96 8.56 5.82
N LYS A 99 0.91 7.76 6.90
CA LYS A 99 0.40 8.19 8.21
C LYS A 99 1.23 9.35 8.80
N SER A 100 2.54 9.37 8.59
CA SER A 100 3.40 10.47 9.05
C SER A 100 3.11 11.82 8.37
N LEU A 101 2.49 11.79 7.18
CA LEU A 101 1.97 12.98 6.48
C LEU A 101 0.52 13.34 6.90
N GLY A 102 -0.03 12.62 7.88
CA GLY A 102 -1.37 12.83 8.42
C GLY A 102 -2.47 11.96 7.80
N ALA A 103 -2.20 11.22 6.72
CA ALA A 103 -3.23 10.46 6.04
C ALA A 103 -3.77 9.28 6.87
N ARG A 104 -5.06 8.97 6.68
CA ARG A 104 -5.70 7.80 7.29
C ARG A 104 -5.62 6.60 6.34
N ILE A 105 -5.19 5.44 6.83
CA ILE A 105 -5.07 4.22 6.03
C ILE A 105 -6.03 3.14 6.56
N PRO A 106 -7.32 3.18 6.22
CA PRO A 106 -8.28 2.20 6.75
C PRO A 106 -8.16 0.83 6.08
N LEU A 107 -7.57 0.76 4.88
CA LEU A 107 -7.54 -0.44 4.04
C LEU A 107 -6.21 -0.56 3.28
N ILE A 108 -5.60 -1.74 3.38
CA ILE A 108 -4.60 -2.22 2.44
C ILE A 108 -5.24 -3.32 1.58
N ALA A 109 -4.98 -3.29 0.28
CA ALA A 109 -5.45 -4.34 -0.59
C ALA A 109 -4.42 -4.86 -1.59
N ALA A 110 -4.59 -6.12 -1.98
CA ALA A 110 -3.76 -6.76 -2.99
C ALA A 110 -4.57 -7.73 -3.86
N ILE A 111 -3.97 -8.21 -4.94
CA ILE A 111 -4.55 -9.33 -5.68
C ILE A 111 -4.32 -10.61 -4.86
N ILE A 112 -3.09 -10.85 -4.44
CA ILE A 112 -2.66 -12.09 -3.77
C ILE A 112 -2.27 -11.80 -2.32
N ASP A 113 -2.64 -12.69 -1.41
CA ASP A 113 -2.08 -12.80 -0.06
C ASP A 113 -1.43 -14.18 0.12
N LEU A 114 -0.25 -14.22 0.73
CA LEU A 114 0.48 -15.43 1.11
C LEU A 114 0.46 -15.55 2.65
N PRO A 115 -0.59 -16.16 3.24
CA PRO A 115 -0.85 -16.05 4.68
C PRO A 115 0.27 -16.63 5.55
N GLU A 116 0.97 -17.66 5.05
CA GLU A 116 2.06 -18.34 5.73
C GLU A 116 3.27 -17.42 6.01
N LEU A 117 3.44 -16.37 5.20
CA LEU A 117 4.49 -15.35 5.39
C LEU A 117 4.08 -14.27 6.40
N GLY A 118 2.84 -14.30 6.90
CA GLY A 118 2.39 -13.51 8.04
C GLY A 118 2.14 -12.01 7.79
N GLY A 119 2.34 -11.51 6.58
CA GLY A 119 2.22 -10.07 6.28
C GLY A 119 0.84 -9.50 6.51
N SER A 120 -0.22 -10.18 6.05
CA SER A 120 -1.60 -9.75 6.26
C SER A 120 -1.97 -9.72 7.75
N ARG A 121 -1.48 -10.69 8.54
CA ARG A 121 -1.66 -10.70 10.00
C ARG A 121 -1.01 -9.49 10.67
N LEU A 122 0.25 -9.18 10.33
CA LEU A 122 0.94 -8.01 10.90
C LEU A 122 0.23 -6.69 10.57
N ILE A 123 -0.32 -6.57 9.36
CA ILE A 123 -1.09 -5.38 8.95
C ILE A 123 -2.39 -5.26 9.76
N LEU A 124 -3.07 -6.38 10.03
CA LEU A 124 -4.26 -6.39 10.90
C LEU A 124 -3.92 -6.01 12.34
N GLU A 125 -2.79 -6.49 12.87
CA GLU A 125 -2.26 -6.12 14.20
C GLU A 125 -1.94 -4.61 14.29
N ASP A 126 -1.54 -3.97 13.19
CA ASP A 126 -1.38 -2.51 13.09
C ASP A 126 -2.73 -1.74 13.01
N GLY A 127 -3.87 -2.44 13.12
CA GLY A 127 -5.21 -1.86 13.07
C GLY A 127 -5.68 -1.45 11.67
N ILE A 128 -5.06 -1.97 10.60
CA ILE A 128 -5.42 -1.69 9.21
C ILE A 128 -6.16 -2.91 8.64
N LYS A 129 -7.30 -2.69 7.98
CA LYS A 129 -8.02 -3.78 7.32
C LYS A 129 -7.24 -4.28 6.10
N VAL A 130 -7.36 -5.57 5.81
CA VAL A 130 -6.72 -6.21 4.65
C VAL A 130 -7.79 -6.81 3.73
N MET A 131 -7.67 -6.57 2.43
CA MET A 131 -8.46 -7.21 1.39
C MET A 131 -7.54 -7.84 0.34
N ALA A 132 -7.68 -9.14 0.10
CA ALA A 132 -7.01 -9.83 -0.99
C ALA A 132 -8.04 -10.55 -1.86
N LEU A 133 -7.85 -10.54 -3.18
CA LEU A 133 -8.77 -11.19 -4.11
C LEU A 133 -8.62 -12.72 -4.10
N CYS A 134 -7.40 -13.20 -3.87
CA CYS A 134 -7.10 -14.61 -3.68
C CYS A 134 -6.00 -14.82 -2.63
N ARG A 135 -5.96 -16.04 -2.10
CA ARG A 135 -4.95 -16.51 -1.15
C ARG A 135 -4.33 -17.78 -1.73
N PHE A 136 -3.01 -17.93 -1.57
CA PHE A 136 -2.27 -19.14 -1.93
C PHE A 136 -1.43 -19.61 -0.74
N SER A 137 -1.28 -20.92 -0.58
CA SER A 137 -0.23 -21.51 0.24
C SER A 137 1.00 -21.85 -0.60
N GLU A 138 2.18 -22.00 0.00
CA GLU A 138 3.36 -22.49 -0.72
C GLU A 138 3.24 -23.96 -1.16
N THR A 139 2.17 -24.63 -0.74
CA THR A 139 1.89 -26.05 -1.00
C THR A 139 0.91 -26.30 -2.15
N GLU A 140 0.39 -25.24 -2.78
CA GLU A 140 -0.58 -25.28 -3.90
C GLU A 140 0.03 -24.84 -5.24
#